data_AF-A0A517QUX1-F1
#
_entry.id   AF-A0A517QUX1-F1
#
_cell.length_a   1.000
_cell.length_b   1.000
_cell.length_c   1.000
_cell.angle_alpha   90.00
_cell.angle_beta   90.00
_cell.angle_gamma   90.00
#
_symmetry.space_group_name_H-M   'P 1'
#
loop_
_entity.id
_entity.type
_entity.pdbx_description
1 polymer ?
#
loop_
_entity_poly.entity_id
_entity_poly.type
_entity_poly.pdbx_seq_one_letter_code
_entity_poly.pdbx_strand_id
1 'polypeptide(L)'
;MSLPAATMPDPPYDASVATATKPRTDSQNSSSPADEREKVARNAKSDRLNPKEHGAYAILGIPLVAALIISGLTPETVLVAIAAVAAFLAHEPLLIISGSRGKRARESTPFVTRTLIVRLSIAVVCGTTAFCLSGNATRFGLIACVVFASLEFVISTGGHNRTLAAQLLGIGGLALPSAVVLLAGGIEITTAVQFWLIWFAGRVATTVSVRSTITRHKISATAWAKRTCDILLFISFLACFAGIGIGSSLWIVTIPMLLAATVMRITTPHPKHMKQIGWSLLMVNILSGVVAIGAWNYF
;
A
#
# COMPACT_ATOMS: atom_id res chain seq x y z
N MET A 1 46.62 -35.92 -4.92
CA MET A 1 47.67 -35.00 -4.42
C MET A 1 46.99 -34.14 -3.37
N SER A 2 47.17 -34.53 -2.12
CA SER A 2 46.27 -34.21 -1.00
C SER A 2 46.92 -33.15 -0.12
N LEU A 3 46.28 -31.98 0.03
CA LEU A 3 46.76 -30.89 0.87
C LEU A 3 46.28 -31.06 2.32
N PRO A 4 47.13 -30.82 3.34
CA PRO A 4 46.78 -31.01 4.74
C PRO A 4 46.02 -29.80 5.33
N ALA A 5 45.12 -30.12 6.26
CA ALA A 5 44.31 -29.18 7.02
C ALA A 5 45.16 -28.42 8.05
N ALA A 6 45.06 -27.09 8.02
CA ALA A 6 45.66 -26.20 9.01
C ALA A 6 44.70 -25.96 10.17
N THR A 7 45.06 -26.46 11.34
CA THR A 7 44.48 -26.16 12.66
C THR A 7 44.74 -24.71 13.05
N MET A 8 43.67 -23.93 13.27
CA MET A 8 43.74 -22.59 13.87
C MET A 8 43.69 -22.69 15.40
N PRO A 9 44.51 -21.91 16.14
CA PRO A 9 44.46 -21.83 17.60
C PRO A 9 43.36 -20.85 18.08
N ASP A 10 42.69 -21.22 19.18
CA ASP A 10 41.71 -20.40 19.88
C ASP A 10 42.34 -19.13 20.50
N PRO A 11 41.64 -17.98 20.48
CA PRO A 11 42.07 -16.78 21.19
C PRO A 11 41.76 -16.84 22.70
N PRO A 12 42.57 -16.17 23.54
CA PRO A 12 42.45 -16.21 24.99
C PRO A 12 41.26 -15.39 25.50
N TYR A 13 40.64 -15.94 26.55
CA TYR A 13 39.56 -15.35 27.34
C TYR A 13 40.14 -14.30 28.31
N ASP A 14 39.95 -13.01 28.01
CA ASP A 14 40.30 -11.92 28.91
C ASP A 14 39.15 -11.59 29.86
N ALA A 15 39.46 -11.74 31.15
CA ALA A 15 38.66 -11.27 32.26
C ALA A 15 38.94 -9.79 32.57
N SER A 16 37.94 -9.15 33.19
CA SER A 16 38.03 -7.90 33.97
C SER A 16 38.02 -6.56 33.23
N VAL A 17 36.84 -5.92 33.17
CA VAL A 17 36.71 -4.46 33.32
C VAL A 17 35.52 -4.19 34.23
N ALA A 18 35.82 -3.83 35.48
CA ALA A 18 34.87 -3.28 36.42
C ALA A 18 34.60 -1.81 36.06
N THR A 19 33.39 -1.49 35.60
CA THR A 19 32.93 -0.11 35.41
C THR A 19 32.05 0.32 36.58
N ALA A 20 32.51 1.39 37.23
CA ALA A 20 31.89 2.04 38.37
C ALA A 20 30.45 2.48 38.08
N THR A 21 29.54 2.06 38.95
CA THR A 21 28.10 2.35 38.88
C THR A 21 27.83 3.71 39.54
N LYS A 22 27.31 4.65 38.77
CA LYS A 22 26.81 5.95 39.22
C LYS A 22 25.47 5.74 39.96
N PRO A 23 25.19 6.42 41.10
CA PRO A 23 23.90 6.30 41.76
C PRO A 23 22.83 6.96 40.90
N ARG A 24 21.90 6.14 40.39
CA ARG A 24 20.70 6.60 39.68
C ARG A 24 19.63 6.86 40.73
N THR A 25 19.20 8.11 40.85
CA THR A 25 18.02 8.52 41.61
C THR A 25 16.78 7.91 40.96
N ASP A 26 16.37 6.74 41.45
CA ASP A 26 15.14 6.06 41.06
C ASP A 26 13.95 6.76 41.73
N SER A 27 13.36 7.74 41.05
CA SER A 27 11.99 8.14 41.34
C SER A 27 11.07 6.98 40.95
N GLN A 28 10.64 6.23 41.96
CA GLN A 28 9.71 5.12 41.89
C GLN A 28 8.44 5.50 41.12
N ASN A 29 8.39 5.12 39.86
CA ASN A 29 7.13 4.88 39.15
C ASN A 29 6.90 3.38 39.18
N SER A 30 6.48 2.85 40.33
CA SER A 30 6.26 1.42 40.56
C SER A 30 4.99 0.95 39.85
N SER A 31 5.03 0.90 38.51
CA SER A 31 4.06 0.09 37.77
C SER A 31 4.32 -1.37 38.13
N SER A 32 3.31 -2.04 38.67
CA SER A 32 3.39 -3.44 39.03
C SER A 32 3.88 -4.27 37.82
N PRO A 33 4.74 -5.30 38.03
CA PRO A 33 5.19 -6.18 36.95
C PRO A 33 4.03 -6.81 36.14
N ALA A 34 2.84 -6.91 36.74
CA ALA A 34 1.61 -7.34 36.07
C ALA A 34 1.10 -6.31 35.04
N ASP A 35 1.14 -5.01 35.37
CA ASP A 35 0.66 -3.93 34.50
C ASP A 35 1.57 -3.72 33.28
N GLU A 36 2.89 -3.89 33.44
CA GLU A 36 3.82 -3.85 32.32
C GLU A 36 3.59 -5.02 31.36
N ARG A 37 3.38 -6.23 31.88
CA ARG A 37 3.06 -7.41 31.05
C ARG A 37 1.76 -7.22 30.28
N GLU A 38 0.74 -6.64 30.90
CA GLU A 38 -0.54 -6.38 30.25
C GLU A 38 -0.43 -5.27 29.18
N LYS A 39 0.34 -4.20 29.43
CA LYS A 39 0.63 -3.16 28.44
C LYS A 39 1.43 -3.70 27.25
N VAL A 40 2.48 -4.48 27.49
CA VAL A 40 3.28 -5.12 26.45
C VAL A 40 2.43 -6.08 25.61
N ALA A 41 1.56 -6.87 26.25
CA ALA A 41 0.62 -7.74 25.56
C ALA A 41 -0.41 -6.96 24.72
N ARG A 42 -0.97 -5.86 25.24
CA ARG A 42 -1.91 -4.99 24.50
C ARG A 42 -1.26 -4.32 23.30
N ASN A 43 -0.05 -3.78 23.46
CA ASN A 43 0.71 -3.16 22.37
C ASN A 43 1.07 -4.19 21.29
N ALA A 44 1.56 -5.37 21.69
CA ALA A 44 1.85 -6.46 20.76
C ALA A 44 0.59 -7.00 20.02
N LYS A 45 -0.60 -6.79 20.59
CA LYS A 45 -1.88 -7.18 19.98
C LYS A 45 -2.40 -6.10 19.01
N SER A 46 -2.22 -4.83 19.34
CA SER A 46 -2.53 -3.68 18.46
C SER A 46 -1.68 -3.70 17.17
N ASP A 47 -0.39 -4.01 17.31
CA ASP A 47 0.56 -4.03 16.18
C ASP A 47 0.24 -5.12 15.14
N ARG A 48 -0.60 -6.10 15.50
CA ARG A 48 -1.01 -7.21 14.63
C ARG A 48 -2.20 -6.88 13.72
N LEU A 49 -2.95 -5.81 14.01
CA LEU A 49 -4.17 -5.45 13.26
C LEU A 49 -3.97 -4.39 12.19
N ASN A 50 -2.80 -3.76 12.16
CA ASN A 50 -2.46 -2.87 11.07
C ASN A 50 -1.95 -3.69 9.88
N PRO A 51 -2.41 -3.38 8.65
CA PRO A 51 -1.85 -3.95 7.44
C PRO A 51 -0.32 -3.93 7.51
N LYS A 52 0.30 -5.11 7.50
CA LYS A 52 1.78 -5.23 7.56
C LYS A 52 2.44 -4.74 6.29
N GLU A 53 1.66 -4.54 5.24
CA GLU A 53 2.09 -4.10 3.93
C GLU A 53 2.11 -2.57 3.86
N HIS A 54 3.25 -2.00 4.23
CA HIS A 54 3.50 -0.56 4.20
C HIS A 54 3.25 0.04 2.80
N GLY A 55 3.39 -0.79 1.75
CA GLY A 55 3.13 -0.39 0.37
C GLY A 55 1.66 -0.08 0.07
N ALA A 56 0.70 -0.74 0.71
CA ALA A 56 -0.72 -0.54 0.41
C ALA A 56 -1.21 0.85 0.84
N TYR A 57 -0.71 1.36 1.97
CA TYR A 57 -0.98 2.75 2.41
C TYR A 57 -0.49 3.77 1.40
N ALA A 58 0.65 3.53 0.76
CA ALA A 58 1.16 4.41 -0.28
C ALA A 58 0.26 4.38 -1.53
N ILE A 59 -0.25 3.19 -1.89
CA ILE A 59 -1.10 3.00 -3.08
C ILE A 59 -2.40 3.78 -2.94
N LEU A 60 -3.03 3.75 -1.76
CA LEU A 60 -4.25 4.52 -1.49
C LEU A 60 -3.95 5.98 -1.13
N GLY A 61 -3.09 6.19 -0.14
CA GLY A 61 -2.96 7.47 0.55
C GLY A 61 -2.39 8.59 -0.31
N ILE A 62 -1.35 8.31 -1.11
CA ILE A 62 -0.69 9.34 -1.91
C ILE A 62 -1.61 9.92 -2.99
N PRO A 63 -2.23 9.12 -3.89
CA PRO A 63 -3.16 9.68 -4.87
C PRO A 63 -4.39 10.31 -4.21
N LEU A 64 -4.86 9.79 -3.08
CA LEU A 64 -5.99 10.35 -2.34
C LEU A 64 -5.66 11.74 -1.78
N VAL A 65 -4.49 11.91 -1.16
CA VAL A 65 -4.02 13.21 -0.65
C VAL A 65 -3.78 14.20 -1.81
N ALA A 66 -3.18 13.75 -2.91
CA ALA A 66 -3.01 14.59 -4.09
C ALA A 66 -4.37 15.05 -4.65
N ALA A 67 -5.36 14.15 -4.74
CA ALA A 67 -6.72 14.50 -5.16
C ALA A 67 -7.39 15.49 -4.21
N LEU A 68 -7.24 15.34 -2.89
CA LEU A 68 -7.77 16.30 -1.90
C LEU A 68 -7.13 17.68 -2.02
N ILE A 69 -5.82 17.75 -2.26
CA ILE A 69 -5.12 19.03 -2.46
C ILE A 69 -5.60 19.70 -3.74
N ILE A 70 -5.76 18.94 -4.82
CA ILE A 70 -6.21 19.42 -6.12
C ILE A 70 -7.67 19.91 -6.09
N SER A 71 -8.57 19.12 -5.50
CA SER A 71 -10.01 19.40 -5.46
C SER A 71 -10.45 20.32 -4.32
N GLY A 72 -9.60 20.51 -3.31
CA GLY A 72 -9.93 21.25 -2.10
C GLY A 72 -10.62 20.41 -1.02
N LEU A 73 -10.67 20.96 0.19
CA LEU A 73 -11.28 20.34 1.36
C LEU A 73 -12.74 20.77 1.51
N THR A 74 -13.64 20.18 0.71
CA THR A 74 -15.08 20.32 0.88
C THR A 74 -15.64 19.19 1.76
N PRO A 75 -16.84 19.33 2.32
CA PRO A 75 -17.47 18.25 3.09
C PRO A 75 -17.56 16.94 2.28
N GLU A 76 -17.89 17.01 0.99
CA GLU A 76 -18.00 15.84 0.12
C GLU A 76 -16.65 15.15 -0.09
N THR A 77 -15.60 15.92 -0.44
CA THR A 77 -14.26 15.35 -0.70
C THR A 77 -13.68 14.69 0.55
N VAL A 78 -13.86 15.33 1.71
CA VAL A 78 -13.42 14.80 3.02
C VAL A 78 -14.20 13.54 3.40
N LEU A 79 -15.52 13.52 3.23
CA LEU A 79 -16.34 12.34 3.53
C LEU A 79 -15.97 11.14 2.65
N VAL A 80 -15.76 11.34 1.34
CA VAL A 80 -15.29 10.28 0.43
C VAL A 80 -13.92 9.76 0.86
N ALA A 81 -12.98 10.65 1.20
CA ALA A 81 -11.65 10.25 1.64
C ALA A 81 -11.68 9.45 2.95
N ILE A 82 -12.45 9.91 3.96
CA ILE A 82 -12.63 9.19 5.23
C ILE A 82 -13.26 7.82 4.98
N ALA A 83 -14.29 7.74 4.12
CA ALA A 83 -14.93 6.48 3.79
C ALA A 83 -13.95 5.49 3.14
N ALA A 84 -13.13 5.96 2.20
CA ALA A 84 -12.11 5.15 1.52
C ALA A 84 -11.04 4.62 2.49
N VAL A 85 -10.51 5.48 3.37
CA VAL A 85 -9.52 5.09 4.38
C VAL A 85 -10.13 4.11 5.39
N ALA A 86 -11.34 4.36 5.86
CA ALA A 86 -12.03 3.48 6.81
C ALA A 86 -12.32 2.10 6.18
N ALA A 87 -12.79 2.05 4.93
CA ALA A 87 -13.01 0.81 4.18
C ALA A 87 -11.71 0.03 3.98
N PHE A 88 -10.62 0.71 3.59
CA PHE A 88 -9.30 0.09 3.47
C PHE A 88 -8.81 -0.51 4.80
N LEU A 89 -8.95 0.24 5.90
CA LEU A 89 -8.57 -0.26 7.23
C LEU A 89 -9.50 -1.39 7.71
N ALA A 90 -10.75 -1.46 7.25
CA ALA A 90 -11.68 -2.53 7.57
C ALA A 90 -11.33 -3.86 6.87
N HIS A 91 -10.60 -3.82 5.76
CA HIS A 91 -10.28 -4.99 4.93
C HIS A 91 -9.55 -6.12 5.71
N GLU A 92 -8.49 -5.81 6.46
CA GLU A 92 -7.74 -6.85 7.19
C GLU A 92 -8.56 -7.51 8.32
N PRO A 93 -9.26 -6.78 9.20
CA PRO A 93 -10.21 -7.38 10.15
C PRO A 93 -11.28 -8.25 9.49
N LEU A 94 -11.79 -7.81 8.33
CA LEU A 94 -12.80 -8.55 7.56
C LEU A 94 -12.23 -9.90 7.07
N LEU A 95 -10.98 -9.92 6.58
CA LEU A 95 -10.29 -11.15 6.19
C LEU A 95 -9.99 -12.10 7.36
N ILE A 96 -9.68 -11.57 8.54
CA ILE A 96 -9.46 -12.38 9.73
C ILE A 96 -10.77 -13.09 10.12
N ILE A 97 -11.88 -12.36 10.12
CA ILE A 97 -13.20 -12.90 10.50
C ILE A 97 -13.72 -13.89 9.46
N SER A 98 -13.45 -13.68 8.18
CA SER A 98 -13.81 -14.62 7.10
C SER A 98 -13.00 -15.93 7.12
N GLY A 99 -12.04 -16.07 8.04
CA GLY A 99 -11.25 -17.30 8.21
C GLY A 99 -10.12 -17.47 7.19
N SER A 100 -9.86 -16.45 6.37
CA SER A 100 -8.75 -16.46 5.38
C SER A 100 -7.37 -16.30 6.03
N ARG A 101 -7.30 -15.95 7.33
CA ARG A 101 -6.07 -15.84 8.13
C ARG A 101 -6.00 -16.97 9.17
N GLY A 102 -4.78 -17.43 9.49
CA GLY A 102 -4.54 -18.61 10.32
C GLY A 102 -5.06 -18.53 11.76
N LYS A 103 -5.20 -19.71 12.43
CA LYS A 103 -5.80 -19.88 13.78
C LYS A 103 -5.34 -18.87 14.84
N ARG A 104 -4.04 -18.50 14.86
CA ARG A 104 -3.48 -17.52 15.81
C ARG A 104 -4.04 -16.10 15.69
N ALA A 105 -4.55 -15.69 14.53
CA ALA A 105 -5.22 -14.39 14.36
C ALA A 105 -6.65 -14.40 14.92
N ARG A 106 -7.25 -15.58 15.05
CA ARG A 106 -8.61 -15.79 15.55
C ARG A 106 -8.68 -15.70 17.08
N GLU A 107 -7.58 -15.92 17.79
CA GLU A 107 -7.53 -15.82 19.26
C GLU A 107 -7.76 -14.38 19.78
N SER A 108 -7.70 -13.36 18.91
CA SER A 108 -8.05 -11.95 19.22
C SER A 108 -9.48 -11.54 18.82
N THR A 109 -10.37 -12.50 18.52
CA THR A 109 -11.71 -12.27 17.91
C THR A 109 -12.50 -11.06 18.45
N PRO A 110 -12.76 -10.90 19.77
CA PRO A 110 -13.67 -9.84 20.23
C PRO A 110 -13.16 -8.42 19.90
N PHE A 111 -11.84 -8.20 19.95
CA PHE A 111 -11.24 -6.92 19.61
C PHE A 111 -11.23 -6.67 18.09
N VAL A 112 -11.03 -7.72 17.29
CA VAL A 112 -11.08 -7.66 15.81
C VAL A 112 -12.49 -7.29 15.35
N THR A 113 -13.52 -7.93 15.91
CA THR A 113 -14.92 -7.65 15.58
C THR A 113 -15.31 -6.23 15.93
N ARG A 114 -14.96 -5.74 17.13
CA ARG A 114 -15.23 -4.35 17.51
C ARG A 114 -14.55 -3.35 16.57
N THR A 115 -13.28 -3.60 16.24
CA THR A 115 -12.51 -2.75 15.31
C THR A 115 -13.13 -2.76 13.91
N LEU A 116 -13.56 -3.92 13.43
CA LEU A 116 -14.26 -4.04 12.14
C LEU A 116 -15.56 -3.24 12.15
N ILE A 117 -16.41 -3.42 13.17
CA ILE A 117 -17.70 -2.72 13.29
C ILE A 117 -17.47 -1.21 13.25
N VAL A 118 -16.55 -0.68 14.06
CA VAL A 118 -16.27 0.77 14.07
C VAL A 118 -15.80 1.28 12.70
N ARG A 119 -14.84 0.60 12.06
CA ARG A 119 -14.31 1.03 10.76
C ARG A 119 -15.37 0.94 9.66
N LEU A 120 -16.17 -0.13 9.65
CA LEU A 120 -17.25 -0.32 8.68
C LEU A 120 -18.38 0.69 8.90
N SER A 121 -18.76 0.97 10.16
CA SER A 121 -19.73 2.02 10.47
C SER A 121 -19.27 3.39 10.00
N ILE A 122 -18.00 3.76 10.22
CA ILE A 122 -17.44 5.01 9.70
C ILE A 122 -17.51 5.03 8.16
N ALA A 123 -17.08 3.95 7.51
CA ALA A 123 -17.09 3.86 6.04
C ALA A 123 -18.51 3.99 5.46
N VAL A 124 -19.49 3.31 6.07
CA VAL A 124 -20.89 3.33 5.65
C VAL A 124 -21.50 4.70 5.90
N VAL A 125 -21.37 5.26 7.10
CA VAL A 125 -21.95 6.58 7.43
C VAL A 125 -21.35 7.65 6.52
N CYS A 126 -20.02 7.77 6.45
CA CYS A 126 -19.37 8.77 5.60
C CYS A 126 -19.67 8.54 4.11
N GLY A 127 -19.63 7.30 3.63
CA GLY A 127 -19.90 6.96 2.24
C GLY A 127 -21.35 7.24 1.83
N THR A 128 -22.32 6.89 2.68
CA THR A 128 -23.75 7.18 2.43
C THR A 128 -24.02 8.67 2.51
N THR A 129 -23.46 9.40 3.47
CA THR A 129 -23.60 10.86 3.54
C THR A 129 -23.00 11.53 2.30
N ALA A 130 -21.79 11.14 1.88
CA ALA A 130 -21.20 11.63 0.63
C ALA A 130 -22.10 11.30 -0.59
N PHE A 131 -22.61 10.07 -0.68
CA PHE A 131 -23.49 9.65 -1.77
C PHE A 131 -24.76 10.50 -1.86
N CYS A 132 -25.38 10.83 -0.72
CA CYS A 132 -26.57 11.66 -0.66
C CYS A 132 -26.28 13.12 -1.09
N LEU A 133 -25.15 13.67 -0.66
CA LEU A 133 -24.77 15.07 -0.92
C LEU A 133 -24.20 15.32 -2.32
N SER A 134 -23.56 14.32 -2.93
CA SER A 134 -22.85 14.50 -4.20
C SER A 134 -23.73 14.32 -5.45
N GLY A 135 -23.25 14.85 -6.58
CA GLY A 135 -23.86 14.69 -7.89
C GLY A 135 -23.74 13.28 -8.49
N ASN A 136 -24.40 13.07 -9.64
CA ASN A 136 -24.51 11.75 -10.27
C ASN A 136 -23.15 11.10 -10.61
N ALA A 137 -22.17 11.89 -11.09
CA ALA A 137 -20.85 11.36 -11.43
C ALA A 137 -20.14 10.74 -10.20
N THR A 138 -20.12 11.45 -9.08
CA THR A 138 -19.56 10.96 -7.81
C THR A 138 -20.30 9.74 -7.29
N ARG A 139 -21.64 9.70 -7.42
CA ARG A 139 -22.45 8.54 -7.04
C ARG A 139 -22.06 7.28 -7.83
N PHE A 140 -21.91 7.40 -9.15
CA PHE A 140 -21.41 6.28 -9.96
C PHE A 140 -19.99 5.88 -9.57
N GLY A 141 -19.12 6.83 -9.27
CA GLY A 141 -17.77 6.58 -8.74
C GLY A 141 -17.78 5.79 -7.42
N LEU A 142 -18.64 6.16 -6.47
CA LEU A 142 -18.82 5.47 -5.19
C LEU A 142 -19.34 4.04 -5.39
N ILE A 143 -20.32 3.84 -6.28
CA ILE A 143 -20.80 2.50 -6.64
C ILE A 143 -19.65 1.67 -7.21
N ALA A 144 -18.84 2.23 -8.10
CA ALA A 144 -17.67 1.55 -8.63
C ALA A 144 -16.66 1.17 -7.53
N CYS A 145 -16.39 2.04 -6.55
CA CYS A 145 -15.56 1.69 -5.39
C CYS A 145 -16.12 0.50 -4.61
N VAL A 146 -17.43 0.45 -4.36
CA VAL A 146 -18.08 -0.68 -3.67
C VAL A 146 -17.97 -1.96 -4.48
N VAL A 147 -18.16 -1.90 -5.80
CA VAL A 147 -18.01 -3.07 -6.69
C VAL A 147 -16.57 -3.60 -6.66
N PHE A 148 -15.56 -2.73 -6.81
CA PHE A 148 -14.16 -3.13 -6.75
C PHE A 148 -13.79 -3.74 -5.39
N ALA A 149 -14.20 -3.10 -4.28
CA ALA A 149 -13.94 -3.61 -2.93
C ALA A 149 -14.61 -4.98 -2.69
N SER A 150 -15.83 -5.17 -3.19
CA SER A 150 -16.57 -6.43 -3.05
C SER A 150 -15.92 -7.55 -3.87
N LEU A 151 -15.54 -7.28 -5.13
CA LEU A 151 -14.85 -8.26 -5.98
C LEU A 151 -13.50 -8.66 -5.39
N GLU A 152 -12.72 -7.69 -4.92
CA GLU A 152 -11.42 -7.91 -4.28
C GLU A 152 -11.58 -8.75 -3.01
N PHE A 153 -12.58 -8.45 -2.16
CA PHE A 153 -12.90 -9.26 -0.98
C PHE A 153 -13.29 -10.71 -1.34
N VAL A 154 -14.14 -10.92 -2.34
CA VAL A 154 -14.56 -12.27 -2.79
C VAL A 154 -13.34 -13.08 -3.29
N ILE A 155 -12.50 -12.48 -4.14
CA ILE A 155 -11.29 -13.13 -4.65
C ILE A 155 -10.32 -13.44 -3.50
N SER A 156 -10.26 -12.54 -2.51
CA SER A 156 -9.35 -12.65 -1.38
C SER A 156 -9.74 -13.75 -0.40
N THR A 157 -11.02 -13.86 -0.10
CA THR A 157 -11.55 -14.98 0.70
C THR A 157 -11.43 -16.32 -0.01
N GLY A 158 -11.48 -16.34 -1.35
CA GLY A 158 -11.22 -17.53 -2.16
C GLY A 158 -9.76 -17.98 -2.24
N GLY A 159 -8.81 -17.29 -1.59
CA GLY A 159 -7.38 -17.68 -1.57
C GLY A 159 -6.58 -17.30 -2.82
N HIS A 160 -7.16 -16.54 -3.75
CA HIS A 160 -6.54 -16.19 -5.04
C HIS A 160 -5.71 -14.88 -5.02
N ASN A 161 -5.42 -14.36 -3.82
CA ASN A 161 -4.69 -13.09 -3.59
C ASN A 161 -3.30 -12.99 -4.24
N ARG A 162 -2.68 -14.12 -4.56
CA ARG A 162 -1.33 -14.17 -5.15
C ARG A 162 -1.35 -14.14 -6.67
N THR A 163 -2.54 -14.21 -7.28
CA THR A 163 -2.67 -14.10 -8.74
C THR A 163 -2.38 -12.68 -9.19
N LEU A 164 -1.88 -12.53 -10.42
CA LEU A 164 -1.61 -11.21 -10.98
C LEU A 164 -2.91 -10.42 -11.19
N ALA A 165 -3.97 -11.10 -11.64
CA ALA A 165 -5.28 -10.49 -11.82
C ALA A 165 -5.83 -9.89 -10.53
N ALA A 166 -5.78 -10.62 -9.41
CA ALA A 166 -6.20 -10.11 -8.10
C ALA A 166 -5.38 -8.87 -7.67
N GLN A 167 -4.07 -8.89 -7.91
CA GLN A 167 -3.20 -7.74 -7.60
C GLN A 167 -3.55 -6.51 -8.45
N LEU A 168 -3.78 -6.69 -9.76
CA LEU A 168 -4.18 -5.58 -10.63
C LEU A 168 -5.55 -5.04 -10.22
N LEU A 169 -6.50 -5.91 -9.89
CA LEU A 169 -7.81 -5.50 -9.38
C LEU A 169 -7.67 -4.69 -8.09
N GLY A 170 -6.86 -5.15 -7.14
CA GLY A 170 -6.59 -4.43 -5.90
C GLY A 170 -5.92 -3.07 -6.13
N ILE A 171 -4.95 -2.97 -7.04
CA ILE A 171 -4.31 -1.70 -7.41
C ILE A 171 -5.35 -0.74 -8.01
N GLY A 172 -6.20 -1.22 -8.91
CA GLY A 172 -7.27 -0.42 -9.52
C GLY A 172 -8.26 0.09 -8.48
N GLY A 173 -8.72 -0.80 -7.59
CA GLY A 173 -9.65 -0.48 -6.51
C GLY A 173 -9.08 0.47 -5.47
N LEU A 174 -7.79 0.37 -5.12
CA LEU A 174 -7.15 1.27 -4.16
C LEU A 174 -6.85 2.66 -4.74
N ALA A 175 -6.62 2.77 -6.05
CA ALA A 175 -6.42 4.07 -6.70
C ALA A 175 -7.75 4.78 -7.00
N LEU A 176 -8.84 4.03 -7.23
CA LEU A 176 -10.13 4.56 -7.67
C LEU A 176 -10.72 5.67 -6.78
N PRO A 177 -10.67 5.59 -5.43
CA PRO A 177 -11.21 6.64 -4.56
C PRO A 177 -10.63 8.03 -4.84
N SER A 178 -9.40 8.13 -5.33
CA SER A 178 -8.80 9.43 -5.67
C SER A 178 -9.54 10.14 -6.81
N ALA A 179 -10.00 9.41 -7.84
CA ALA A 179 -10.84 9.98 -8.88
C ALA A 179 -12.24 10.34 -8.38
N VAL A 180 -12.80 9.54 -7.46
CA VAL A 180 -14.10 9.87 -6.84
C VAL A 180 -14.01 11.14 -6.00
N VAL A 181 -12.88 11.37 -5.32
CA VAL A 181 -12.60 12.64 -4.63
C VAL A 181 -12.55 13.81 -5.62
N LEU A 182 -11.86 13.66 -6.76
CA LEU A 182 -11.85 14.71 -7.79
C LEU A 182 -13.27 15.03 -8.30
N LEU A 183 -14.08 14.00 -8.58
CA LEU A 183 -15.48 14.15 -8.98
C LEU A 183 -16.32 14.86 -7.89
N ALA A 184 -16.10 14.52 -6.62
CA ALA A 184 -16.77 15.16 -5.49
C ALA A 184 -16.44 16.65 -5.37
N GLY A 185 -15.22 17.05 -5.73
CA GLY A 185 -14.82 18.45 -5.82
C GLY A 185 -15.22 19.15 -7.12
N GLY A 186 -16.03 18.52 -7.97
CA GLY A 186 -16.54 19.13 -9.20
C GLY A 186 -15.59 19.08 -10.39
N ILE A 187 -14.49 18.31 -10.31
CA ILE A 187 -13.58 18.11 -11.45
C ILE A 187 -14.27 17.27 -12.53
N GLU A 188 -14.00 17.58 -13.80
CA GLU A 188 -14.55 16.89 -14.96
C GLU A 188 -14.26 15.38 -14.93
N ILE A 189 -15.24 14.57 -15.37
CA ILE A 189 -15.14 13.11 -15.42
C ILE A 189 -13.95 12.62 -16.23
N THR A 190 -13.67 13.26 -17.36
CA THR A 190 -12.54 12.90 -18.23
C THR A 190 -11.22 13.03 -17.46
N THR A 191 -11.02 14.14 -16.76
CA THR A 191 -9.83 14.42 -15.97
C THR A 191 -9.72 13.50 -14.75
N ALA A 192 -10.83 13.23 -14.05
CA ALA A 192 -10.85 12.31 -12.93
C ALA A 192 -10.50 10.87 -13.35
N VAL A 193 -11.05 10.38 -14.47
CA VAL A 193 -10.73 9.06 -15.02
C VAL A 193 -9.28 9.00 -15.48
N GLN A 194 -8.77 10.04 -16.15
CA GLN A 194 -7.35 10.13 -16.52
C GLN A 194 -6.44 10.06 -15.28
N PHE A 195 -6.77 10.80 -14.22
CA PHE A 195 -6.01 10.76 -12.97
C PHE A 195 -5.96 9.34 -12.38
N TRP A 196 -7.09 8.63 -12.33
CA TRP A 196 -7.12 7.23 -11.90
C TRP A 196 -6.24 6.33 -12.78
N LEU A 197 -6.34 6.47 -14.11
CA LEU A 197 -5.56 5.65 -15.06
C LEU A 197 -4.05 5.91 -14.96
N ILE A 198 -3.64 7.16 -14.73
CA ILE A 198 -2.25 7.58 -14.49
C ILE A 198 -1.69 6.83 -13.28
N TRP A 199 -2.36 6.90 -12.13
CA TRP A 199 -1.93 6.22 -10.92
C TRP A 199 -1.97 4.71 -11.07
N PHE A 200 -3.02 4.18 -11.72
CA PHE A 200 -3.13 2.76 -12.02
C PHE A 200 -1.95 2.27 -12.86
N ALA A 201 -1.65 2.90 -14.00
CA ALA A 201 -0.57 2.50 -14.90
C ALA A 201 0.81 2.53 -14.21
N GLY A 202 1.11 3.59 -13.46
CA GLY A 202 2.36 3.67 -12.69
C GLY A 202 2.49 2.58 -11.63
N ARG A 203 1.38 2.23 -10.96
CA ARG A 203 1.34 1.14 -9.97
C ARG A 203 1.41 -0.25 -10.59
N VAL A 204 0.80 -0.46 -11.76
CA VAL A 204 0.97 -1.69 -12.53
C VAL A 204 2.45 -1.85 -12.90
N ALA A 205 3.08 -0.83 -13.49
CA ALA A 205 4.47 -0.86 -13.92
C ALA A 205 5.43 -1.22 -12.76
N THR A 206 5.30 -0.54 -11.61
CA THR A 206 6.14 -0.81 -10.44
C THR A 206 5.88 -2.20 -9.85
N THR A 207 4.63 -2.64 -9.78
CA THR A 207 4.26 -3.97 -9.26
C THR A 207 4.81 -5.11 -10.13
N VAL A 208 4.63 -5.04 -11.45
CA VAL A 208 5.15 -6.07 -12.36
C VAL A 208 6.67 -6.08 -12.42
N SER A 209 7.31 -4.92 -12.21
CA SER A 209 8.77 -4.85 -12.10
C SER A 209 9.27 -5.56 -10.84
N VAL A 210 8.69 -5.28 -9.66
CA VAL A 210 9.01 -6.00 -8.41
C VAL A 210 8.71 -7.50 -8.53
N ARG A 211 7.60 -7.88 -9.16
CA ARG A 211 7.27 -9.29 -9.37
C ARG A 211 8.30 -9.97 -10.28
N SER A 212 8.75 -9.29 -11.32
CA SER A 212 9.79 -9.80 -12.21
C SER A 212 11.13 -9.96 -11.50
N THR A 213 11.55 -9.01 -10.65
CA THR A 213 12.80 -9.13 -9.88
C THR A 213 12.75 -10.34 -8.94
N ILE A 214 11.66 -10.53 -8.20
CA ILE A 214 11.45 -11.71 -7.34
C ILE A 214 11.47 -13.01 -8.17
N THR A 215 10.83 -12.99 -9.34
CA THR A 215 10.72 -14.16 -10.23
C THR A 215 12.06 -14.53 -10.85
N ARG A 216 12.95 -13.56 -11.14
CA ARG A 216 14.30 -13.82 -11.68
C ARG A 216 15.19 -14.59 -10.71
N HIS A 217 15.00 -14.43 -9.40
CA HIS A 217 15.75 -15.16 -8.38
C HIS A 217 15.13 -16.52 -8.01
N LYS A 218 14.00 -16.90 -8.61
CA LYS A 218 13.39 -18.23 -8.40
C LYS A 218 13.85 -19.18 -9.50
N ILE A 219 14.39 -20.34 -9.08
CA ILE A 219 14.90 -21.39 -9.97
C ILE A 219 13.79 -21.93 -10.90
N SER A 220 12.53 -21.94 -10.46
CA SER A 220 11.40 -22.55 -11.18
C SER A 220 10.45 -21.56 -11.86
N ALA A 221 10.92 -20.37 -12.23
CA ALA A 221 10.06 -19.37 -12.84
C ALA A 221 9.65 -19.74 -14.27
N THR A 222 8.35 -19.82 -14.54
CA THR A 222 7.83 -20.08 -15.89
C THR A 222 8.09 -18.90 -16.83
N ALA A 223 8.44 -19.18 -18.09
CA ALA A 223 8.67 -18.17 -19.12
C ALA A 223 7.43 -17.28 -19.34
N TRP A 224 6.24 -17.86 -19.22
CA TRP A 224 4.95 -17.15 -19.30
C TRP A 224 4.82 -16.04 -18.27
N ALA A 225 5.18 -16.29 -17.00
CA ALA A 225 5.08 -15.27 -15.96
C ALA A 225 5.96 -14.04 -16.24
N LYS A 226 7.16 -14.25 -16.81
CA LYS A 226 8.06 -13.17 -17.22
C LYS A 226 7.45 -12.37 -18.38
N ARG A 227 6.97 -13.06 -19.42
CA ARG A 227 6.36 -12.43 -20.60
C ARG A 227 5.13 -11.59 -20.24
N THR A 228 4.25 -12.07 -19.34
CA THR A 228 3.11 -11.27 -18.87
C THR A 228 3.55 -10.00 -18.15
N CYS A 229 4.59 -10.06 -17.31
CA CYS A 229 5.11 -8.87 -16.64
C CYS A 229 5.74 -7.86 -17.63
N ASP A 230 6.35 -8.35 -18.72
CA ASP A 230 6.93 -7.50 -19.78
C ASP A 230 5.83 -6.82 -20.61
N ILE A 231 4.79 -7.57 -20.99
CA ILE A 231 3.63 -7.03 -21.71
C ILE A 231 2.93 -5.94 -20.90
N LEU A 232 2.66 -6.18 -19.62
CA LEU A 232 1.98 -5.18 -18.77
C LEU A 232 2.83 -3.92 -18.54
N LEU A 233 4.14 -4.08 -18.42
CA LEU A 233 5.05 -2.94 -18.34
C LEU A 233 5.01 -2.14 -19.65
N PHE A 234 5.07 -2.81 -20.79
CA PHE A 234 4.96 -2.18 -22.11
C PHE A 234 3.63 -1.44 -22.28
N ILE A 235 2.51 -2.05 -21.90
CA ILE A 235 1.18 -1.41 -21.93
C ILE A 235 1.17 -0.15 -21.05
N SER A 236 1.81 -0.18 -19.89
CA SER A 236 1.89 0.98 -18.99
C SER A 236 2.70 2.13 -19.62
N PHE A 237 3.80 1.83 -20.30
CA PHE A 237 4.55 2.81 -21.08
C PHE A 237 3.73 3.35 -22.25
N LEU A 238 3.08 2.48 -23.02
CA LEU A 238 2.27 2.87 -24.16
C LEU A 238 1.12 3.79 -23.74
N ALA A 239 0.44 3.48 -22.64
CA ALA A 239 -0.61 4.34 -22.08
C ALA A 239 -0.08 5.73 -21.72
N CYS A 240 1.09 5.81 -21.07
CA CYS A 240 1.75 7.09 -20.78
C CYS A 240 2.09 7.87 -22.04
N PHE A 241 2.75 7.26 -23.02
CA PHE A 241 3.14 7.96 -24.26
C PHE A 241 1.93 8.39 -25.08
N ALA A 242 0.91 7.54 -25.19
CA ALA A 242 -0.34 7.89 -25.86
C ALA A 242 -1.04 9.06 -25.15
N GLY A 243 -1.10 9.04 -23.82
CA GLY A 243 -1.67 10.12 -23.02
C GLY A 243 -0.97 11.46 -23.20
N ILE A 244 0.37 11.47 -23.21
CA ILE A 244 1.17 12.66 -23.53
C ILE A 244 0.94 13.10 -24.98
N GLY A 245 0.91 12.16 -25.93
CA GLY A 245 0.73 12.44 -27.36
C GLY A 245 -0.65 13.03 -27.71
N ILE A 246 -1.69 12.69 -26.93
CA ILE A 246 -3.03 13.28 -27.04
C ILE A 246 -3.07 14.72 -26.45
N GLY A 247 -1.99 15.16 -25.79
CA GLY A 247 -1.85 16.51 -25.23
C GLY A 247 -2.22 16.63 -23.75
N SER A 248 -2.52 15.53 -23.05
CA SER A 248 -2.75 15.57 -21.60
C SER A 248 -1.43 15.56 -20.85
N SER A 249 -0.97 16.73 -20.42
CA SER A 249 0.29 16.87 -19.67
C SER A 249 0.26 16.20 -18.29
N LEU A 250 -0.93 15.85 -17.77
CA LEU A 250 -1.10 15.08 -16.53
C LEU A 250 -0.37 13.72 -16.57
N TRP A 251 -0.17 13.12 -17.74
CA TRP A 251 0.55 11.85 -17.86
C TRP A 251 2.03 11.92 -17.44
N ILE A 252 2.62 13.13 -17.36
CA ILE A 252 3.97 13.35 -16.80
C ILE A 252 4.08 12.82 -15.37
N VAL A 253 2.98 12.79 -14.62
CA VAL A 253 2.88 12.22 -13.25
C VAL A 253 3.33 10.75 -13.19
N THR A 254 3.16 10.00 -14.28
CA THR A 254 3.56 8.58 -14.33
C THR A 254 5.05 8.37 -14.54
N ILE A 255 5.78 9.37 -15.04
CA ILE A 255 7.19 9.24 -15.43
C ILE A 255 8.07 8.76 -14.27
N PRO A 256 8.01 9.33 -13.04
CA PRO A 256 8.83 8.84 -11.93
C PRO A 256 8.61 7.35 -11.64
N MET A 257 7.35 6.88 -11.68
CA MET A 257 7.01 5.48 -11.44
C MET A 257 7.51 4.56 -12.56
N LEU A 258 7.41 4.99 -13.82
CA LEU A 258 7.92 4.25 -14.98
C LEU A 258 9.45 4.17 -14.98
N LEU A 259 10.14 5.27 -14.65
CA LEU A 259 11.59 5.29 -14.48
C LEU A 259 12.03 4.33 -13.37
N ALA A 260 11.39 4.38 -12.21
CA ALA A 260 11.67 3.45 -11.12
C ALA A 260 11.44 1.98 -11.53
N ALA A 261 10.36 1.71 -12.27
CA ALA A 261 10.08 0.38 -12.81
C ALA A 261 11.19 -0.10 -13.76
N THR A 262 11.69 0.77 -14.63
CA THR A 262 12.82 0.47 -15.56
C THR A 262 14.12 0.26 -14.81
N VAL A 263 14.46 1.13 -13.86
CA VAL A 263 15.68 0.99 -13.04
C VAL A 263 15.69 -0.35 -12.30
N MET A 264 14.55 -0.76 -11.72
CA MET A 264 14.43 -2.08 -11.08
C MET A 264 14.59 -3.25 -12.07
N ARG A 265 14.14 -3.09 -13.32
CA ARG A 265 14.31 -4.12 -14.37
C ARG A 265 15.77 -4.29 -14.80
N ILE A 266 16.52 -3.19 -14.85
CA ILE A 266 17.94 -3.19 -15.27
C ILE A 266 18.82 -3.68 -14.12
N THR A 267 18.64 -3.11 -12.92
CA THR A 267 19.51 -3.39 -11.77
C THR A 267 19.24 -4.74 -11.11
N THR A 268 18.03 -5.28 -11.25
CA THR A 268 17.60 -6.54 -10.63
C THR A 268 18.05 -6.68 -9.17
N PRO A 269 17.55 -5.82 -8.27
CA PRO A 269 18.02 -5.79 -6.89
C PRO A 269 17.74 -7.12 -6.17
N HIS A 270 18.71 -7.58 -5.40
CA HIS A 270 18.59 -8.83 -4.65
C HIS A 270 17.43 -8.76 -3.64
N PRO A 271 16.63 -9.83 -3.43
CA PRO A 271 15.50 -9.87 -2.50
C PRO A 271 15.83 -9.57 -1.03
N LYS A 272 17.11 -9.54 -0.67
CA LYS A 272 17.56 -9.12 0.67
C LYS A 272 17.26 -7.64 0.94
N HIS A 273 17.15 -6.82 -0.11
CA HIS A 273 16.91 -5.38 -0.02
C HIS A 273 15.42 -4.99 -0.19
N MET A 274 14.47 -5.93 -0.05
CA MET A 274 13.04 -5.64 -0.27
C MET A 274 12.48 -4.50 0.59
N LYS A 275 13.00 -4.31 1.81
CA LYS A 275 12.62 -3.16 2.65
C LYS A 275 13.05 -1.83 2.01
N GLN A 276 14.28 -1.75 1.50
CA GLN A 276 14.79 -0.56 0.83
C GLN A 276 14.01 -0.28 -0.46
N ILE A 277 13.71 -1.31 -1.26
CA ILE A 277 12.88 -1.17 -2.47
C ILE A 277 11.50 -0.59 -2.11
N GLY A 278 10.88 -1.07 -1.04
CA GLY A 278 9.60 -0.55 -0.56
C GLY A 278 9.65 0.95 -0.23
N TRP A 279 10.67 1.39 0.51
CA TRP A 279 10.89 2.81 0.83
C TRP A 279 11.20 3.66 -0.41
N SER A 280 12.03 3.17 -1.33
CA SER A 280 12.30 3.88 -2.59
C SER A 280 11.04 4.04 -3.42
N LEU A 281 10.20 3.02 -3.51
CA LEU A 281 8.92 3.11 -4.20
C LEU A 281 7.96 4.08 -3.51
N LEU A 282 7.96 4.15 -2.17
CA LEU A 282 7.20 5.17 -1.45
C LEU A 282 7.66 6.58 -1.86
N MET A 283 8.97 6.84 -1.86
CA MET A 283 9.52 8.15 -2.27
C MET A 283 9.17 8.50 -3.71
N VAL A 284 9.24 7.53 -4.63
CA VAL A 284 8.84 7.73 -6.03
C VAL A 284 7.37 8.11 -6.14
N ASN A 285 6.50 7.53 -5.33
CA ASN A 285 5.09 7.90 -5.33
C ASN A 285 4.85 9.28 -4.74
N ILE A 286 5.56 9.65 -3.66
CA ILE A 286 5.50 11.01 -3.11
C ILE A 286 5.93 12.01 -4.18
N LEU A 287 7.02 11.73 -4.90
CA LEU A 287 7.48 12.54 -6.02
C LEU A 287 6.42 12.66 -7.11
N SER A 288 5.79 11.54 -7.53
CA SER A 288 4.66 11.59 -8.46
C SER A 288 3.49 12.43 -7.92
N GLY A 289 3.19 12.38 -6.62
CA GLY A 289 2.15 13.20 -5.99
C GLY A 289 2.47 14.69 -6.07
N VAL A 290 3.73 15.07 -5.79
CA VAL A 290 4.20 16.45 -5.94
C VAL A 290 4.12 16.90 -7.40
N VAL A 291 4.53 16.07 -8.34
CA VAL A 291 4.41 16.35 -9.78
C VAL A 291 2.95 16.51 -10.18
N ALA A 292 2.03 15.71 -9.63
CA ALA A 292 0.60 15.83 -9.92
C ALA A 292 0.03 17.16 -9.45
N ILE A 293 0.35 17.57 -8.22
CA ILE A 293 -0.07 18.86 -7.67
C ILE A 293 0.56 20.02 -8.46
N GLY A 294 1.84 19.90 -8.83
CA GLY A 294 2.54 20.92 -9.62
C GLY A 294 1.99 21.04 -11.04
N ALA A 295 1.76 19.92 -11.72
CA ALA A 295 1.18 19.87 -13.07
C ALA A 295 -0.23 20.44 -13.10
N TRP A 296 -1.00 20.27 -12.02
CA TRP A 296 -2.35 20.81 -11.90
C TRP A 296 -2.39 22.33 -12.01
N ASN A 297 -1.41 23.05 -11.48
CA ASN A 297 -1.38 24.52 -11.54
C ASN A 297 -1.22 25.11 -12.95
N TYR A 298 -0.95 24.27 -13.95
CA TYR A 298 -0.84 24.67 -15.35
C TYR A 298 -2.12 24.42 -16.16
N PHE A 299 -3.20 23.97 -15.51
CA PHE A 299 -4.53 23.76 -16.08
C PHE A 299 -5.56 24.68 -15.42
#